data_AF-A0A941VRQ8-F1
#
_entry.id   AF-A0A941VRQ8-F1
#
_cell.length_a   1.000
_cell.length_b   1.000
_cell.length_c   1.000
_cell.angle_alpha   90.00
_cell.angle_beta   90.00
_cell.angle_gamma   90.00
#
_symmetry.space_group_name_H-M   'P 1'
#
loop_
_entity.id
_entity.type
_entity.pdbx_description
1 polymer ?
#
loop_
_entity_poly.entity_id
_entity_poly.type
_entity_poly.pdbx_seq_one_letter_code
_entity_poly.pdbx_strand_id
1 'polypeptide(L)'
;MLRTELFSLEQLRRHALTLAGQHRLDPRPGPNRLLPQLTDNARVLLAAYDLVIAATATPGQRIVPAEAWLLDNYYLIEQQIGLARRHLPRGYSRQLPRLVDGPSAGFPRIYDVALQLISHTDGRVDSDTATQFVAAYQSVEPLKLGELWAFPIMLQLALVGNLSRIALRIARRREDLDAASLWANRMLATAEREPK
;
A
#
# COMPACT_ATOMS: atom_id res chain seq x y z
N MET A 1 6.55 5.17 -5.84
CA MET A 1 7.23 4.06 -5.13
C MET A 1 7.11 4.34 -3.63
N LEU A 2 6.85 3.34 -2.79
CA LEU A 2 7.39 3.31 -1.41
C LEU A 2 8.70 2.50 -1.41
N ARG A 3 9.43 2.50 -2.52
CA ARG A 3 10.75 1.89 -2.57
C ARG A 3 11.73 2.99 -2.24
N THR A 4 11.93 3.16 -0.95
CA THR A 4 13.10 3.86 -0.45
C THR A 4 14.22 2.82 -0.35
N GLU A 5 15.46 3.27 -0.14
CA GLU A 5 16.58 2.36 0.10
C GLU A 5 16.26 1.38 1.22
N LEU A 6 16.58 0.09 0.99
CA LEU A 6 16.43 -0.95 2.00
C LEU A 6 17.41 -0.67 3.14
N PHE A 7 16.89 -0.64 4.36
CA PHE A 7 17.68 -0.34 5.53
C PHE A 7 18.04 -1.60 6.30
N SER A 8 19.29 -1.65 6.76
CA SER A 8 19.66 -2.54 7.87
C SER A 8 18.93 -2.13 9.14
N LEU A 9 18.93 -3.00 10.15
CA LEU A 9 18.32 -2.72 11.45
C LEU A 9 18.85 -1.43 12.09
N GLU A 10 20.16 -1.17 11.98
CA GLU A 10 20.78 0.05 12.51
C GLU A 10 20.37 1.30 11.72
N GLN A 11 20.24 1.19 10.40
CA GLN A 11 19.70 2.28 9.57
C GLN A 11 18.23 2.56 9.90
N LEU A 12 17.42 1.52 10.12
CA LEU A 12 16.03 1.64 10.56
C LEU A 12 15.91 2.35 11.91
N ARG A 13 16.76 2.02 12.90
CA ARG A 13 16.79 2.71 14.19
C ARG A 13 17.12 4.18 14.04
N ARG A 14 18.17 4.52 13.28
CA ARG A 14 18.54 5.92 13.00
C ARG A 14 17.44 6.68 12.25
N HIS A 15 16.76 6.00 11.33
CA HIS A 15 15.59 6.56 10.64
C HIS A 15 14.46 6.87 11.62
N ALA A 16 14.13 5.93 12.51
CA ALA A 16 13.09 6.13 13.52
C ALA A 16 13.38 7.33 14.45
N LEU A 17 14.64 7.50 14.88
CA LEU A 17 15.08 8.64 15.67
C LEU A 17 14.89 9.96 14.92
N THR A 18 15.31 9.99 13.66
CA THR A 18 15.19 11.17 12.79
C THR A 18 13.72 11.52 12.53
N LEU A 19 12.91 10.51 12.25
CA LEU A 19 11.47 10.63 12.00
C LEU A 19 10.75 11.23 13.22
N ALA A 20 11.05 10.72 14.42
CA ALA A 20 10.47 11.22 15.66
C ALA A 20 10.75 12.71 15.89
N GLY A 21 11.97 13.17 15.60
CA GLY A 21 12.34 14.58 15.71
C GLY A 21 11.68 15.49 14.67
N GLN A 22 11.16 14.95 13.57
CA GLN A 22 10.49 15.69 12.51
C GLN A 22 8.97 15.77 12.68
N HIS A 23 8.37 14.81 13.38
CA HIS A 23 6.92 14.74 13.54
C HIS A 23 6.38 15.90 14.38
N ARG A 24 5.55 16.74 13.74
CA ARG A 24 4.79 17.80 14.41
C ARG A 24 3.32 17.41 14.49
N LEU A 25 2.74 17.50 15.68
CA LEU A 25 1.37 17.06 15.93
C LEU A 25 0.37 18.20 15.87
N ASP A 26 -0.78 17.94 15.26
CA ASP A 26 -1.93 18.84 15.33
C ASP A 26 -2.55 18.71 16.72
N PRO A 27 -2.66 19.80 17.50
CA PRO A 27 -3.30 19.77 18.81
C PRO A 27 -4.79 19.45 18.73
N ARG A 28 -5.42 19.59 17.54
CA ARG A 28 -6.85 19.37 17.36
C ARG A 28 -7.14 17.97 16.81
N PRO A 29 -8.24 17.33 17.25
CA PRO A 29 -8.82 16.19 16.55
C PRO A 29 -9.28 16.60 15.15
N GLY A 30 -9.50 15.62 14.27
CA GLY A 30 -10.15 15.92 12.99
C GLY A 30 -10.52 14.68 12.19
N PRO A 31 -10.79 14.84 10.89
CA PRO A 31 -11.54 13.83 10.15
C PRO A 31 -10.75 12.53 10.01
N ASN A 32 -11.48 11.42 9.98
CA ASN A 32 -10.93 10.10 9.68
C ASN A 32 -10.55 10.05 8.19
N ARG A 33 -9.25 10.00 7.89
CA ARG A 33 -8.72 9.85 6.53
C ARG A 33 -8.39 8.40 6.16
N LEU A 34 -8.20 7.53 7.15
CA LEU A 34 -7.79 6.14 6.94
C LEU A 34 -8.90 5.29 6.30
N LEU A 35 -10.15 5.44 6.73
CA LEU A 35 -11.27 4.66 6.17
C LEU A 35 -11.62 5.06 4.73
N PRO A 36 -11.68 6.35 4.36
CA PRO A 36 -11.78 6.75 2.96
C PRO A 36 -10.63 6.18 2.12
N GLN A 37 -9.38 6.34 2.59
CA GLN A 37 -8.21 5.83 1.87
C GLN A 37 -8.25 4.29 1.70
N LEU A 38 -8.67 3.54 2.72
CA LEU A 38 -8.87 2.10 2.62
C LEU A 38 -9.93 1.73 1.58
N THR A 39 -10.97 2.56 1.45
CA THR A 39 -12.02 2.36 0.44
C THR A 39 -11.51 2.63 -0.96
N ASP A 40 -10.70 3.67 -1.15
CA ASP A 40 -10.07 3.94 -2.44
C ASP A 40 -9.07 2.84 -2.82
N ASN A 41 -8.25 2.39 -1.86
CA ASN A 41 -7.32 1.28 -2.07
C ASN A 41 -8.04 0.00 -2.48
N ALA A 42 -9.15 -0.33 -1.81
CA ALA A 42 -9.97 -1.49 -2.12
C ALA A 42 -10.57 -1.41 -3.53
N ARG A 43 -11.05 -0.24 -3.94
CA ARG A 43 -11.59 -0.02 -5.29
C ARG A 43 -10.53 -0.25 -6.37
N VAL A 44 -9.32 0.26 -6.16
CA VAL A 44 -8.20 0.06 -7.08
C VAL A 44 -7.79 -1.41 -7.17
N LEU A 45 -7.76 -2.12 -6.03
CA LEU A 45 -7.45 -3.55 -5.99
C LEU A 45 -8.49 -4.37 -6.77
N LEU A 46 -9.77 -4.10 -6.55
CA LEU A 46 -10.86 -4.76 -7.27
C LEU A 46 -10.78 -4.48 -8.79
N ALA A 47 -10.60 -3.22 -9.19
CA ALA A 47 -10.52 -2.86 -10.60
C ALA A 47 -9.33 -3.56 -11.30
N ALA A 48 -8.17 -3.64 -10.63
CA ALA A 48 -7.02 -4.37 -11.16
C ALA A 48 -7.29 -5.88 -11.27
N TYR A 49 -7.96 -6.47 -10.29
CA TYR A 49 -8.36 -7.87 -10.31
C TYR A 49 -9.35 -8.16 -11.45
N ASP A 50 -10.41 -7.35 -11.60
CA ASP A 50 -11.41 -7.50 -12.65
C ASP A 50 -10.80 -7.38 -14.06
N LEU A 51 -9.87 -6.43 -14.24
CA LEU A 51 -9.13 -6.27 -15.49
C LEU A 51 -8.32 -7.53 -15.84
N VAL A 52 -7.61 -8.09 -14.85
CA VAL A 52 -6.82 -9.31 -15.04
C VAL A 52 -7.72 -10.53 -15.25
N ILE A 53 -8.90 -10.60 -14.64
CA ILE A 53 -9.88 -11.66 -14.91
C ILE A 53 -10.39 -11.58 -16.34
N ALA A 54 -10.81 -10.42 -16.82
CA ALA A 54 -11.31 -10.25 -18.19
C ALA A 54 -10.29 -10.73 -19.23
N ALA A 55 -9.02 -10.50 -18.91
CA ALA A 55 -7.86 -10.96 -19.66
C ALA A 55 -7.69 -12.49 -19.75
N THR A 56 -8.18 -13.25 -18.77
CA THR A 56 -8.15 -14.73 -18.80
C THR A 56 -9.20 -15.31 -19.75
N ALA A 57 -10.29 -14.58 -19.99
CA ALA A 57 -11.38 -15.00 -20.87
C ALA A 57 -11.10 -14.76 -22.36
N THR A 58 -10.05 -14.00 -22.69
CA THR A 58 -9.71 -13.67 -24.08
C THR A 58 -8.69 -14.66 -24.64
N PRO A 59 -9.01 -15.38 -25.73
CA PRO A 59 -8.09 -16.33 -26.35
C PRO A 59 -6.76 -15.68 -26.79
N GLY A 60 -5.65 -16.37 -26.56
CA GLY A 60 -4.32 -15.91 -26.99
C GLY A 60 -3.62 -14.90 -26.08
N GLN A 61 -4.32 -14.38 -25.06
CA GLN A 61 -3.72 -13.51 -24.07
C GLN A 61 -2.93 -14.33 -23.04
N ARG A 62 -1.67 -13.94 -22.81
CA ARG A 62 -0.82 -14.55 -21.77
C ARG A 62 -1.03 -13.82 -20.45
N ILE A 63 -1.16 -14.59 -19.37
CA ILE A 63 -1.14 -14.06 -18.01
C ILE A 63 0.29 -14.04 -17.51
N VAL A 64 0.78 -12.87 -17.09
CA VAL A 64 2.15 -12.76 -16.55
C VAL A 64 2.18 -13.14 -15.06
N PRO A 65 3.35 -13.50 -14.48
CA PRO A 65 3.40 -13.99 -13.09
C PRO A 65 2.79 -13.06 -12.03
N ALA A 66 2.92 -11.74 -12.20
CA ALA A 66 2.34 -10.77 -11.27
C ALA A 66 0.80 -10.72 -11.34
N GLU A 67 0.24 -10.94 -12.53
CA GLU A 67 -1.22 -11.02 -12.75
C GLU A 67 -1.77 -12.30 -12.12
N ALA A 68 -1.12 -13.44 -12.35
CA ALA A 68 -1.48 -14.72 -11.74
C ALA A 68 -1.46 -14.64 -10.20
N TRP A 69 -0.39 -14.06 -9.63
CA TRP A 69 -0.30 -13.86 -8.19
C TRP A 69 -1.46 -13.03 -7.63
N LEU A 70 -1.86 -11.96 -8.34
CA LEU A 70 -2.99 -11.13 -7.90
C LEU A 70 -4.29 -11.94 -7.90
N LEU A 71 -4.55 -12.75 -8.94
CA LEU A 71 -5.73 -13.62 -9.01
C LEU A 71 -5.75 -14.63 -7.87
N ASP A 72 -4.64 -15.34 -7.68
CA ASP A 72 -4.53 -16.40 -6.67
C ASP A 72 -4.70 -15.88 -5.24
N ASN A 73 -4.35 -14.61 -4.99
CA ASN A 73 -4.29 -14.04 -3.63
C ASN A 73 -5.39 -13.01 -3.34
N TYR A 74 -6.24 -12.65 -4.30
CA TYR A 74 -7.22 -11.57 -4.12
C TYR A 74 -8.17 -11.83 -2.95
N TYR A 75 -8.63 -13.07 -2.76
CA TYR A 75 -9.53 -13.44 -1.66
C TYR A 75 -8.92 -13.11 -0.28
N LEU A 76 -7.61 -13.33 -0.11
CA LEU A 76 -6.91 -13.02 1.13
C LEU A 76 -6.82 -11.51 1.34
N ILE A 77 -6.54 -10.76 0.27
CA ILE A 77 -6.50 -9.29 0.32
C ILE A 77 -7.87 -8.74 0.73
N GLU A 78 -8.95 -9.25 0.13
CA GLU A 78 -10.32 -8.86 0.48
C GLU A 78 -10.64 -9.14 1.95
N GLN A 79 -10.26 -10.32 2.46
CA GLN A 79 -10.41 -10.68 3.86
C GLN A 79 -9.66 -9.69 4.78
N GLN A 80 -8.41 -9.33 4.44
CA GLN A 80 -7.62 -8.36 5.22
C GLN A 80 -8.24 -6.96 5.21
N ILE A 81 -8.79 -6.51 4.07
CA ILE A 81 -9.52 -5.23 3.99
C ILE A 81 -10.75 -5.28 4.91
N GLY A 82 -11.50 -6.37 4.90
CA GLY A 82 -12.67 -6.57 5.77
C GLY A 82 -12.30 -6.53 7.26
N LEU A 83 -11.23 -7.23 7.65
CA LEU A 83 -10.70 -7.19 9.02
C LEU A 83 -10.25 -5.79 9.42
N ALA A 84 -9.53 -5.09 8.53
CA ALA A 84 -9.04 -3.75 8.81
C ALA A 84 -10.17 -2.74 9.04
N ARG A 85 -11.29 -2.85 8.29
CA ARG A 85 -12.49 -2.03 8.51
C ARG A 85 -13.12 -2.27 9.88
N ARG A 86 -13.16 -3.54 10.34
CA ARG A 86 -13.75 -3.91 11.63
C ARG A 86 -12.89 -3.43 12.80
N HIS A 87 -11.56 -3.55 12.69
CA HIS A 87 -10.63 -3.19 13.76
C HIS A 87 -10.31 -1.69 13.84
N LEU A 88 -10.74 -0.88 12.87
CA LEU A 88 -10.60 0.58 12.92
C LEU A 88 -11.95 1.30 13.06
N PRO A 89 -12.59 1.31 14.25
CA PRO A 89 -13.78 2.09 14.49
C PRO A 89 -13.57 3.58 14.17
N ARG A 90 -14.60 4.23 13.62
CA ARG A 90 -14.55 5.66 13.25
C ARG A 90 -14.15 6.56 14.42
N GLY A 91 -14.64 6.27 15.62
CA GLY A 91 -14.34 7.04 16.82
C GLY A 91 -12.86 6.96 17.22
N TYR A 92 -12.30 5.76 17.20
CA TYR A 92 -10.90 5.51 17.56
C TYR A 92 -9.94 6.23 16.62
N SER A 93 -10.17 6.17 15.31
CA SER A 93 -9.33 6.86 14.33
C SER A 93 -9.32 8.39 14.50
N ARG A 94 -10.38 9.01 15.03
CA ARG A 94 -10.46 10.47 15.25
C ARG A 94 -9.67 10.94 16.48
N GLN A 95 -9.40 10.04 17.42
CA GLN A 95 -8.71 10.33 18.67
C GLN A 95 -7.18 10.22 18.57
N LEU A 96 -6.66 9.64 17.49
CA LEU A 96 -5.23 9.49 17.29
C LEU A 96 -4.56 10.84 16.97
N PRO A 97 -3.39 11.17 17.57
CA PRO A 97 -2.61 12.34 17.21
C PRO A 97 -2.22 12.34 15.73
N ARG A 98 -2.35 13.48 15.07
CA ARG A 98 -2.18 13.62 13.61
C ARG A 98 -1.00 14.50 13.28
N LEU A 99 -0.38 14.27 12.13
CA LEU A 99 0.70 15.11 11.63
C LEU A 99 0.15 16.41 11.04
N VAL A 100 0.82 17.53 11.30
CA VAL A 100 0.48 18.85 10.74
C VAL A 100 0.97 18.98 9.30
N ASP A 101 2.13 18.38 9.02
CA ASP A 101 2.92 18.62 7.82
C ASP A 101 3.54 17.33 7.27
N GLY A 102 4.26 17.48 6.16
CA GLY A 102 4.88 16.38 5.43
C GLY A 102 3.89 15.57 4.57
N PRO A 103 4.37 14.47 3.96
CA PRO A 103 3.58 13.65 3.03
C PRO A 103 2.33 13.03 3.68
N SER A 104 2.38 12.79 4.98
CA SER A 104 1.30 12.20 5.78
C SER A 104 0.50 13.24 6.57
N ALA A 105 0.54 14.52 6.18
CA ALA A 105 -0.24 15.58 6.81
C ALA A 105 -1.73 15.23 6.91
N GLY A 106 -2.29 15.40 8.11
CA GLY A 106 -3.67 15.07 8.45
C GLY A 106 -3.95 13.59 8.72
N PHE A 107 -2.97 12.69 8.53
CA PHE A 107 -3.05 11.30 8.97
C PHE A 107 -2.51 11.13 10.40
N PRO A 108 -2.93 10.07 11.13
CA PRO A 108 -2.34 9.75 12.43
C PRO A 108 -0.82 9.55 12.33
N ARG A 109 -0.03 10.10 13.26
CA ARG A 109 1.44 9.90 13.23
C ARG A 109 1.83 8.43 13.24
N ILE A 110 1.07 7.60 13.95
CA ILE A 110 1.30 6.16 14.03
C ILE A 110 1.11 5.46 12.68
N TYR A 111 0.25 6.00 11.81
CA TYR A 111 0.14 5.51 10.44
C TYR A 111 1.40 5.81 9.63
N ASP A 112 1.97 7.01 9.79
CA ASP A 112 3.23 7.34 9.13
C ASP A 112 4.40 6.49 9.64
N VAL A 113 4.50 6.26 10.96
CA VAL A 113 5.50 5.35 11.54
C VAL A 113 5.43 3.96 10.90
N ALA A 114 4.23 3.40 10.75
CA ALA A 114 4.03 2.12 10.07
C ALA A 114 4.41 2.18 8.58
N LEU A 115 4.04 3.27 7.89
CA LEU A 115 4.36 3.49 6.48
C LEU A 115 5.87 3.57 6.25
N GLN A 116 6.59 4.30 7.10
CA GLN A 116 8.04 4.44 7.03
C GLN A 116 8.75 3.10 7.24
N LEU A 117 8.32 2.32 8.24
CA LEU A 117 8.86 0.97 8.46
C LEU A 117 8.69 0.08 7.22
N ILE A 118 7.49 0.05 6.63
CA ILE A 118 7.20 -0.78 5.44
C ILE A 118 8.02 -0.33 4.23
N SER A 119 8.21 0.98 4.06
CA SER A 119 8.92 1.56 2.91
C SER A 119 10.40 1.18 2.84
N HIS A 120 11.01 0.91 3.99
CA HIS A 120 12.43 0.55 4.11
C HIS A 120 12.68 -0.95 4.32
N THR A 121 11.62 -1.76 4.42
CA THR A 121 11.67 -3.22 4.61
C THR A 121 11.08 -4.00 3.42
N ASP A 122 10.64 -3.33 2.36
CA ASP A 122 9.89 -3.91 1.22
C ASP A 122 8.67 -4.74 1.69
N GLY A 123 8.05 -4.32 2.80
CA GLY A 123 6.92 -5.02 3.43
C GLY A 123 7.28 -6.26 4.25
N ARG A 124 8.57 -6.62 4.37
CA ARG A 124 9.04 -7.73 5.22
C ARG A 124 9.20 -7.24 6.65
N VAL A 125 8.08 -7.18 7.37
CA VAL A 125 8.04 -6.73 8.77
C VAL A 125 7.91 -7.95 9.68
N ASP A 126 8.91 -8.16 10.52
CA ASP A 126 8.84 -9.09 11.66
C ASP A 126 8.66 -8.33 12.99
N SER A 127 8.33 -9.06 14.05
CA SER A 127 8.04 -8.47 15.35
C SER A 127 9.26 -7.81 16.01
N ASP A 128 10.47 -8.32 15.79
CA ASP A 128 11.68 -7.79 16.39
C ASP A 128 12.04 -6.45 15.74
N THR A 129 12.10 -6.42 14.40
CA THR A 129 12.36 -5.20 13.63
C THR A 129 11.32 -4.11 13.95
N ALA A 130 10.04 -4.48 14.02
CA ALA A 130 8.98 -3.55 14.37
C ALA A 130 9.12 -3.00 15.80
N THR A 131 9.46 -3.86 16.76
CA THR A 131 9.66 -3.47 18.17
C THR A 131 10.83 -2.51 18.30
N GLN A 132 11.96 -2.81 17.65
CA GLN A 132 13.14 -1.97 17.72
C GLN A 132 12.94 -0.61 17.04
N PHE A 133 12.22 -0.57 15.92
CA PHE A 133 11.87 0.67 15.22
C PHE A 133 10.99 1.56 16.10
N VAL A 134 9.92 1.00 16.68
CA VAL A 134 9.01 1.73 17.57
C VAL A 134 9.72 2.17 18.86
N ALA A 135 10.61 1.34 19.42
CA ALA A 135 11.40 1.69 20.60
C ALA A 135 12.36 2.86 20.31
N ALA A 136 13.05 2.84 19.17
CA ALA A 136 13.91 3.95 18.75
C ALA A 136 13.11 5.24 18.49
N TYR A 137 11.92 5.15 17.89
CA TYR A 137 11.05 6.31 17.75
C TYR A 137 10.67 6.90 19.13
N GLN A 138 10.24 6.05 20.06
CA GLN A 138 9.78 6.46 21.40
C GLN A 138 10.87 7.04 22.30
N SER A 139 12.15 6.77 22.03
CA SER A 139 13.24 7.39 22.81
C SER A 139 13.40 8.89 22.54
N VAL A 140 12.78 9.41 21.48
CA VAL A 140 12.75 10.85 21.17
C VAL A 140 11.39 11.43 21.52
N GLU A 141 10.30 10.82 21.03
CA GLU A 141 8.94 11.32 21.25
C GLU A 141 8.00 10.17 21.68
N PRO A 142 7.52 10.16 22.93
CA PRO A 142 6.66 9.10 23.44
C PRO A 142 5.34 8.96 22.66
N LEU A 143 5.00 7.71 22.33
CA LEU A 143 3.71 7.37 21.74
C LEU A 143 2.68 7.19 22.85
N LYS A 144 1.43 7.61 22.59
CA LYS A 144 0.34 7.35 23.53
C LYS A 144 0.00 5.86 23.52
N LEU A 145 -0.56 5.36 24.63
CA LEU A 145 -1.05 3.98 24.69
C LEU A 145 -2.01 3.67 23.53
N GLY A 146 -2.95 4.58 23.25
CA GLY A 146 -3.87 4.45 22.12
C GLY A 146 -3.19 4.39 20.76
N GLU A 147 -1.97 4.90 20.59
CA GLU A 147 -1.23 4.77 19.33
C GLU A 147 -0.53 3.42 19.23
N LEU A 148 0.10 2.94 20.31
CA LEU A 148 0.73 1.62 20.33
C LEU A 148 -0.28 0.50 20.05
N TRP A 149 -1.49 0.61 20.61
CA TRP A 149 -2.60 -0.31 20.32
C TRP A 149 -3.06 -0.24 18.85
N ALA A 150 -2.92 0.92 18.20
CA ALA A 150 -3.28 1.08 16.80
C ALA A 150 -2.19 0.57 15.85
N PHE A 151 -0.95 0.36 16.32
CA PHE A 151 0.17 0.07 15.44
C PHE A 151 -0.02 -1.18 14.55
N PRO A 152 -0.54 -2.33 15.03
CA PRO A 152 -0.79 -3.48 14.17
C PRO A 152 -1.79 -3.20 13.04
N ILE A 153 -2.88 -2.48 13.33
CA ILE A 153 -3.85 -2.11 12.29
C ILE A 153 -3.27 -1.07 11.32
N MET A 154 -2.38 -0.19 11.77
CA MET A 154 -1.67 0.74 10.87
C MET A 154 -0.77 0.02 9.89
N LEU A 155 -0.04 -1.02 10.33
CA LEU A 155 0.75 -1.87 9.45
C LEU A 155 -0.14 -2.53 8.39
N GLN A 156 -1.27 -3.10 8.78
CA GLN A 156 -2.23 -3.69 7.84
C GLN A 156 -2.72 -2.67 6.80
N LEU A 157 -3.10 -1.47 7.22
CA LEU A 157 -3.56 -0.40 6.31
C LEU A 157 -2.46 0.06 5.35
N ALA A 158 -1.23 0.20 5.85
CA ALA A 158 -0.09 0.61 5.04
C ALA A 158 0.29 -0.49 4.02
N LEU A 159 0.25 -1.77 4.40
CA LEU A 159 0.45 -2.90 3.51
C LEU A 159 -0.63 -2.99 2.42
N VAL A 160 -1.91 -2.83 2.77
CA VAL A 160 -3.01 -2.77 1.79
C VAL A 160 -2.81 -1.62 0.82
N GLY A 161 -2.41 -0.44 1.30
CA GLY A 161 -2.06 0.68 0.43
C GLY A 161 -0.88 0.37 -0.50
N ASN A 162 0.11 -0.39 -0.03
CA ASN A 162 1.23 -0.82 -0.86
C ASN A 162 0.81 -1.80 -1.94
N LEU A 163 0.00 -2.81 -1.58
CA LEU A 163 -0.59 -3.76 -2.53
C LEU A 163 -1.44 -3.05 -3.57
N SER A 164 -2.25 -2.07 -3.18
CA SER A 164 -3.06 -1.27 -4.10
C SER A 164 -2.21 -0.54 -5.15
N ARG A 165 -1.08 0.05 -4.75
CA ARG A 165 -0.12 0.65 -5.69
C ARG A 165 0.51 -0.37 -6.63
N ILE A 166 0.80 -1.58 -6.16
CA ILE A 166 1.35 -2.66 -6.98
C ILE A 166 0.28 -3.14 -7.98
N ALA A 167 -0.95 -3.35 -7.53
CA ALA A 167 -2.07 -3.76 -8.37
C ALA A 167 -2.37 -2.73 -9.47
N LEU A 168 -2.33 -1.43 -9.17
CA LEU A 168 -2.46 -0.38 -10.18
C LEU A 168 -1.37 -0.47 -11.26
N ARG A 169 -0.14 -0.86 -10.89
CA ARG A 169 0.94 -1.06 -11.88
C ARG A 169 0.73 -2.30 -12.72
N ILE A 170 0.20 -3.38 -12.13
CA ILE A 170 -0.19 -4.59 -12.86
C ILE A 170 -1.27 -4.21 -13.88
N ALA A 171 -2.30 -3.47 -13.46
CA ALA A 171 -3.37 -3.03 -14.34
C ALA A 171 -2.87 -2.18 -15.53
N ARG A 172 -2.04 -1.16 -15.27
CA ARG A 172 -1.46 -0.32 -16.35
C ARG A 172 -0.63 -1.14 -17.32
N ARG A 173 0.22 -2.04 -16.80
CA ARG A 173 1.03 -2.92 -17.65
C ARG A 173 0.15 -3.82 -18.51
N ARG A 174 -1.00 -4.24 -17.98
CA ARG A 174 -1.96 -5.03 -18.74
C ARG A 174 -2.57 -4.25 -19.88
N GLU A 175 -3.03 -3.02 -19.61
CA GLU A 175 -3.55 -2.12 -20.63
C GLU A 175 -2.53 -1.88 -21.75
N ASP A 176 -1.25 -1.69 -21.39
CA ASP A 176 -0.15 -1.55 -22.36
C ASP A 176 0.03 -2.81 -23.22
N LEU A 177 -0.04 -4.01 -22.62
CA LEU A 177 0.06 -5.29 -23.33
C LEU A 177 -1.13 -5.53 -24.28
N ASP A 178 -2.33 -5.17 -23.86
CA ASP A 178 -3.55 -5.30 -24.65
C ASP A 178 -3.50 -4.35 -25.86
N ALA A 179 -3.06 -3.10 -25.65
CA ALA A 179 -2.85 -2.15 -26.74
C ALA A 179 -1.77 -2.63 -27.73
N ALA A 180 -0.63 -3.13 -27.23
CA ALA A 180 0.43 -3.67 -28.08
C ALA A 180 -0.04 -4.87 -28.91
N SER A 181 -0.82 -5.78 -28.30
CA SER A 181 -1.38 -6.95 -28.97
C SER A 181 -2.35 -6.55 -30.08
N LEU A 182 -3.20 -5.54 -29.82
CA LEU A 182 -4.11 -4.99 -30.83
C LEU A 182 -3.34 -4.41 -32.03
N TRP A 183 -2.29 -3.63 -31.79
CA TRP A 183 -1.45 -3.08 -32.85
C TRP A 183 -0.72 -4.16 -33.65
N ALA A 184 -0.16 -5.17 -32.99
CA ALA A 184 0.48 -6.30 -33.65
C ALA A 184 -0.49 -7.05 -34.56
N ASN A 185 -1.70 -7.34 -34.09
CA ASN A 185 -2.73 -8.01 -34.89
C ASN A 185 -3.15 -7.17 -36.11
N ARG A 186 -3.25 -5.85 -35.97
CA ARG A 186 -3.54 -4.95 -37.10
C ARG A 186 -2.42 -4.95 -38.14
N MET A 187 -1.16 -4.93 -37.71
CA MET A 187 -0.01 -4.99 -38.61
C MET A 187 0.04 -6.32 -39.37
N LEU A 188 -0.15 -7.45 -38.68
CA LEU A 188 -0.24 -8.77 -39.32
C LEU A 188 -1.36 -8.83 -40.34
N ALA A 189 -2.57 -8.41 -39.97
CA ALA A 189 -3.71 -8.38 -40.88
C ALA A 189 -3.50 -7.47 -42.10
N THR A 190 -2.72 -6.40 -41.97
CA THR A 190 -2.37 -5.52 -43.09
C THR A 190 -1.34 -6.18 -44.00
N ALA A 191 -0.30 -6.80 -43.43
CA ALA A 191 0.72 -7.53 -44.18
C ALA A 191 0.14 -8.72 -44.96
N GLU A 192 -0.87 -9.40 -44.41
CA GLU A 192 -1.59 -10.48 -45.09
C GLU A 192 -2.48 -10.01 -46.25
N ARG A 193 -2.98 -8.76 -46.19
CA ARG A 193 -3.88 -8.18 -47.20
C ARG A 193 -3.13 -7.49 -48.35
N GLU A 194 -1.90 -7.04 -48.13
CA GLU A 194 -1.02 -6.48 -49.17
C GLU A 194 0.31 -7.26 -49.26
N PRO A 195 0.29 -8.53 -49.71
CA PRO A 195 1.52 -9.25 -50.01
C PRO A 195 2.11 -8.63 -51.29
N LYS A 196 3.24 -7.93 -51.16
CA LYS A 196 4.03 -7.50 -52.33
C LYS A 196 4.57 -8.69 -53.10
#